data_AF-A0A8S0RGR9-F1
#
_entry.id   AF-A0A8S0RGR9-F1
#
_cell.length_a   1.000
_cell.length_b   1.000
_cell.length_c   1.000
_cell.angle_alpha   90.00
_cell.angle_beta   90.00
_cell.angle_gamma   90.00
#
_symmetry.space_group_name_H-M   'P 1'
#
loop_
_entity.id
_entity.type
_entity.pdbx_description
1 polymer ?
#
loop_
_entity_poly.entity_id
_entity_poly.type
_entity_poly.pdbx_seq_one_letter_code
_entity_poly.pdbx_strand_id
1 'polypeptide(L)'
;MFWSNPCSLALPTDSPQRIEDPKYEGFKRVILKLMLFYSKQSQSIRWANAIYSRVLYQVDRPAIYDVFSLEKTFKTTFSLLVIHMWLCLRRLKEEGKEGVELGQHLYEMYNHDLELRVSKAGVNLLLTKWMKDLEKIFYGNIVAYDASMLPEGKKDQLQSVIWRNVFSDDGSSKPSDAALPLVQAMSRYVRRETICLSLTDKEAIFTGNFMFTRLENTVADSVKR
;
A
#
# COMPACT_ATOMS: atom_id res chain seq x y z
N MET A 1 3.32 -20.19 -1.60
CA MET A 1 3.39 -19.01 -0.72
C MET A 1 2.01 -18.37 -0.62
N PHE A 2 1.62 -17.85 0.56
CA PHE A 2 0.33 -17.21 0.86
C PHE A 2 -0.91 -18.12 0.81
N TRP A 3 -0.79 -19.35 1.31
CA TRP A 3 -1.91 -20.32 1.38
C TRP A 3 -2.62 -20.36 2.73
N SER A 4 -2.11 -19.63 3.73
CA SER A 4 -2.74 -19.52 5.04
C SER A 4 -4.07 -18.77 4.93
N ASN A 5 -5.03 -19.15 5.79
CA ASN A 5 -6.31 -18.47 5.86
C ASN A 5 -6.13 -16.96 6.06
N PRO A 6 -6.93 -16.12 5.38
CA PRO A 6 -6.98 -14.69 5.66
C PRO A 6 -7.38 -14.43 7.12
N CYS A 7 -6.82 -13.37 7.71
CA CYS A 7 -7.12 -12.93 9.07
C CYS A 7 -7.04 -11.40 9.14
N SER A 8 -7.55 -10.79 10.21
CA SER A 8 -7.36 -9.36 10.43
C SER A 8 -5.86 -8.99 10.44
N LEU A 9 -5.54 -7.82 9.91
CA LEU A 9 -4.21 -7.21 9.91
C LEU A 9 -4.03 -6.22 11.07
N ALA A 10 -5.04 -6.06 11.93
CA ALA A 10 -4.98 -5.16 13.08
C ALA A 10 -3.80 -5.53 13.98
N LEU A 11 -3.07 -4.51 14.42
CA LEU A 11 -2.00 -4.69 15.39
C LEU A 11 -2.60 -5.06 16.77
N PRO A 12 -2.05 -6.08 17.45
CA PRO A 12 -2.38 -6.37 18.84
C PRO A 12 -2.19 -5.13 19.73
N THR A 13 -3.01 -4.97 20.77
CA THR A 13 -3.02 -3.78 21.64
C THR A 13 -1.68 -3.50 22.32
N ASP A 14 -0.88 -4.52 22.55
CA ASP A 14 0.46 -4.48 23.16
C ASP A 14 1.60 -4.34 22.13
N SER A 15 1.29 -4.24 20.83
CA SER A 15 2.31 -4.14 19.80
C SER A 15 3.09 -2.82 19.89
N PRO A 16 4.43 -2.85 19.90
CA PRO A 16 5.26 -1.64 19.93
C PRO A 16 5.16 -0.83 18.64
N GLN A 17 4.51 -1.38 17.60
CA GLN A 17 4.30 -0.70 16.33
C GLN A 17 2.99 0.09 16.28
N ARG A 18 2.18 0.05 17.36
CA ARG A 18 0.96 0.85 17.44
C ARG A 18 1.26 2.33 17.51
N ILE A 19 0.38 3.12 16.90
CA ILE A 19 0.40 4.56 16.93
C ILE A 19 -0.73 4.98 17.85
N GLU A 20 -0.38 5.66 18.94
CA GLU A 20 -1.35 6.27 19.86
C GLU A 20 -1.47 7.75 19.53
N ASP A 21 -2.71 8.23 19.34
CA ASP A 21 -2.97 9.67 19.29
C ASP A 21 -2.65 10.25 20.68
N PRO A 22 -1.71 11.20 20.79
CA PRO A 22 -1.30 11.73 22.08
C PRO A 22 -2.46 12.46 22.76
N LYS A 23 -2.88 11.94 23.93
CA LYS A 23 -3.94 12.54 24.76
C LYS A 23 -3.32 13.56 25.71
N TYR A 24 -3.33 14.83 25.31
CA TYR A 24 -2.89 15.92 26.18
C TYR A 24 -4.03 16.39 27.08
N GLU A 25 -3.74 16.63 28.36
CA GLU A 25 -4.71 17.14 29.35
C GLU A 25 -4.36 18.55 29.86
N GLY A 26 -5.33 19.17 30.54
CA GLY A 26 -5.18 20.48 31.18
C GLY A 26 -4.91 21.63 30.19
N PHE A 27 -4.05 22.58 30.58
CA PHE A 27 -3.76 23.78 29.78
C PHE A 27 -3.19 23.48 28.39
N LYS A 28 -2.37 22.41 28.26
CA LYS A 28 -1.85 21.95 26.96
C LYS A 28 -2.97 21.55 26.01
N ARG A 29 -4.01 20.88 26.52
CA ARG A 29 -5.20 20.52 25.71
C ARG A 29 -5.91 21.75 25.19
N VAL A 30 -6.07 22.78 26.03
CA VAL A 30 -6.73 24.04 25.65
C VAL A 30 -5.96 24.75 24.55
N ILE A 31 -4.62 24.89 24.69
CA ILE A 31 -3.76 25.49 23.65
C ILE A 31 -3.85 24.70 22.34
N LEU A 32 -3.68 23.38 22.38
CA LEU A 32 -3.72 22.55 21.18
C LEU A 32 -5.09 22.57 20.49
N LYS A 33 -6.18 22.66 21.27
CA LYS A 33 -7.52 22.84 20.73
C LYS A 33 -7.67 24.20 20.03
N LEU A 34 -7.14 25.28 20.60
CA LEU A 34 -7.10 26.60 19.95
C LEU A 34 -6.28 26.59 18.67
N MET A 35 -5.17 25.84 18.64
CA MET A 35 -4.33 25.63 17.45
C MET A 35 -4.89 24.60 16.45
N LEU A 36 -6.15 24.19 16.59
CA LEU A 36 -6.85 23.26 15.69
C LEU A 36 -6.23 21.85 15.58
N PHE A 37 -5.40 21.44 16.55
CA PHE A 37 -4.76 20.11 16.57
C PHE A 37 -5.79 18.96 16.61
N TYR A 38 -6.93 19.19 17.25
CA TYR A 38 -8.04 18.24 17.35
C TYR A 38 -9.11 18.47 16.27
N SER A 39 -8.84 19.30 15.26
CA SER A 39 -9.74 19.43 14.11
C SER A 39 -9.78 18.11 13.32
N LYS A 40 -10.92 17.85 12.67
CA LYS A 40 -11.08 16.68 11.80
C LYS A 40 -9.99 16.60 10.75
N GLN A 41 -9.64 17.74 10.13
CA GLN A 41 -8.57 17.81 9.13
C GLN A 41 -7.20 17.42 9.70
N SER A 42 -6.80 17.96 10.86
CA SER A 42 -5.52 17.61 11.48
C SER A 42 -5.45 16.13 11.84
N GLN A 43 -6.55 15.56 12.36
CA GLN A 43 -6.63 14.13 12.65
C GLN A 43 -6.51 13.28 11.37
N SER A 44 -7.26 13.62 10.32
CA SER A 44 -7.17 12.90 9.04
C SER A 44 -5.78 12.93 8.43
N ILE A 45 -5.05 14.06 8.54
CA ILE A 45 -3.65 14.15 8.09
C ILE A 45 -2.74 13.20 8.87
N ARG A 46 -2.89 13.12 10.21
CA ARG A 46 -2.09 12.19 11.03
C ARG A 46 -2.39 10.73 10.69
N TRP A 47 -3.67 10.41 10.54
CA TRP A 47 -4.13 9.08 10.14
C TRP A 47 -3.66 8.68 8.74
N ALA A 48 -3.74 9.60 7.77
CA ALA A 48 -3.20 9.38 6.43
C ALA A 48 -1.68 9.12 6.46
N ASN A 49 -0.93 9.89 7.25
CA ASN A 49 0.51 9.66 7.46
C ASN A 49 0.79 8.29 8.10
N ALA A 50 0.00 7.88 9.08
CA ALA A 50 0.11 6.58 9.73
C ALA A 50 -0.12 5.43 8.71
N ILE A 51 -1.18 5.53 7.91
CA ILE A 51 -1.49 4.55 6.85
C ILE A 51 -0.38 4.50 5.80
N TYR A 52 0.08 5.67 5.32
CA TYR A 52 1.15 5.73 4.33
C TYR A 52 2.46 5.15 4.87
N SER A 53 2.76 5.35 6.16
CA SER A 53 3.92 4.73 6.81
C SER A 53 3.85 3.20 6.79
N ARG A 54 2.65 2.59 6.80
CA ARG A 54 2.49 1.13 6.62
C ARG A 54 2.78 0.68 5.20
N VAL A 55 2.36 1.48 4.21
CA VAL A 55 2.70 1.25 2.80
C VAL A 55 4.21 1.30 2.62
N LEU A 56 4.87 2.35 3.11
CA LEU A 56 6.32 2.50 3.03
C LEU A 56 7.06 1.38 3.77
N TYR A 57 6.59 1.00 4.95
CA TYR A 57 7.18 -0.10 5.71
C TYR A 57 7.22 -1.40 4.90
N GLN A 58 6.17 -1.69 4.15
CA GLN A 58 6.09 -2.90 3.33
C GLN A 58 6.93 -2.78 2.05
N VAL A 59 6.83 -1.64 1.36
CA VAL A 59 7.44 -1.46 0.03
C VAL A 59 8.94 -1.19 0.10
N ASP A 60 9.45 -0.43 1.06
CA ASP A 60 10.86 -0.04 1.07
C ASP A 60 11.80 -1.16 1.58
N ARG A 61 11.25 -2.26 2.12
CA ARG A 61 12.01 -3.39 2.66
C ARG A 61 12.46 -4.37 1.58
N PRO A 62 13.68 -4.96 1.69
CA PRO A 62 14.17 -5.94 0.73
C PRO A 62 13.28 -7.17 0.55
N ALA A 63 12.62 -7.62 1.61
CA ALA A 63 11.87 -8.87 1.61
C ALA A 63 10.80 -8.99 0.51
N ILE A 64 10.11 -7.90 0.15
CA ILE A 64 9.12 -7.95 -0.94
C ILE A 64 9.77 -8.16 -2.31
N TYR A 65 10.96 -7.59 -2.52
CA TYR A 65 11.72 -7.76 -3.74
C TYR A 65 12.29 -9.16 -3.83
N ASP A 66 12.85 -9.67 -2.72
CA ASP A 66 13.44 -11.00 -2.64
C ASP A 66 12.38 -12.10 -2.89
N VAL A 67 11.25 -12.01 -2.18
CA VAL A 67 10.14 -12.98 -2.26
C VAL A 67 9.54 -13.07 -3.67
N PHE A 68 9.45 -11.95 -4.37
CA PHE A 68 8.89 -11.89 -5.72
C PHE A 68 9.96 -11.86 -6.82
N SER A 69 11.25 -12.03 -6.47
CA SER A 69 12.39 -11.96 -7.38
C SER A 69 12.37 -10.72 -8.29
N LEU A 70 12.07 -9.57 -7.68
CA LEU A 70 12.06 -8.28 -8.35
C LEU A 70 13.40 -7.57 -8.14
N GLU A 71 13.95 -6.98 -9.20
CA GLU A 71 15.03 -6.03 -9.03
C GLU A 71 14.50 -4.75 -8.38
N LYS A 72 15.24 -4.18 -7.41
CA LYS A 72 14.86 -2.93 -6.75
C LYS A 72 15.19 -1.73 -7.65
N THR A 73 14.25 -1.39 -8.52
CA THR A 73 14.31 -0.23 -9.42
C THR A 73 13.21 0.78 -9.08
N PHE A 74 13.26 1.99 -9.64
CA PHE A 74 12.17 2.96 -9.49
C PHE A 74 10.85 2.39 -10.00
N LYS A 75 10.87 1.70 -11.16
CA LYS A 75 9.68 1.10 -11.77
C LYS A 75 9.03 0.07 -10.84
N THR A 76 9.79 -0.91 -10.35
CA THR A 76 9.23 -1.97 -9.49
C THR A 76 8.76 -1.39 -8.16
N THR A 77 9.50 -0.45 -7.59
CA THR A 77 9.10 0.28 -6.37
C THR A 77 7.80 1.05 -6.58
N PHE A 78 7.66 1.77 -7.70
CA PHE A 78 6.44 2.47 -8.07
C PHE A 78 5.26 1.50 -8.21
N SER A 79 5.42 0.41 -8.95
CA SER A 79 4.35 -0.60 -9.10
C SER A 79 3.91 -1.20 -7.75
N LEU A 80 4.85 -1.45 -6.83
CA LEU A 80 4.54 -1.92 -5.48
C LEU A 80 3.82 -0.84 -4.66
N LEU A 81 4.24 0.44 -4.74
CA LEU A 81 3.51 1.55 -4.11
C LEU A 81 2.07 1.62 -4.62
N VAL A 82 1.86 1.53 -5.94
CA VAL A 82 0.51 1.58 -6.54
C VAL A 82 -0.37 0.44 -6.03
N ILE A 83 0.14 -0.79 -5.94
CA ILE A 83 -0.61 -1.94 -5.39
C ILE A 83 -1.04 -1.70 -3.94
N HIS A 84 -0.13 -1.25 -3.09
CA HIS A 84 -0.44 -1.06 -1.66
C HIS A 84 -1.33 0.17 -1.43
N MET A 85 -1.16 1.22 -2.22
CA MET A 85 -2.07 2.36 -2.24
C MET A 85 -3.47 1.95 -2.69
N TRP A 86 -3.59 1.14 -3.75
CA TRP A 86 -4.87 0.60 -4.19
C TRP A 86 -5.56 -0.20 -3.09
N LEU A 87 -4.84 -1.10 -2.42
CA LEU A 87 -5.36 -1.89 -1.29
C LEU A 87 -5.94 -0.98 -0.18
N CYS A 88 -5.19 0.03 0.24
CA CYS A 88 -5.63 0.98 1.26
C CYS A 88 -6.83 1.82 0.81
N LEU A 89 -6.77 2.43 -0.39
CA LEU A 89 -7.82 3.31 -0.89
C LEU A 89 -9.12 2.55 -1.14
N ARG A 90 -9.04 1.32 -1.67
CA ARG A 90 -10.19 0.44 -1.84
C ARG A 90 -10.86 0.16 -0.50
N ARG A 91 -10.09 -0.24 0.52
CA ARG A 91 -10.60 -0.52 1.86
C ARG A 91 -11.20 0.72 2.53
N LEU A 92 -10.55 1.88 2.41
CA LEU A 92 -11.06 3.14 2.96
C LEU A 92 -12.39 3.54 2.31
N LYS A 93 -12.52 3.39 0.99
CA LYS A 93 -13.74 3.74 0.25
C LYS A 93 -14.98 2.98 0.77
N GLU A 94 -14.81 1.76 1.28
CA GLU A 94 -15.89 0.96 1.87
C GLU A 94 -16.47 1.59 3.16
N GLU A 95 -15.74 2.49 3.80
CA GLU A 95 -16.18 3.23 5.01
C GLU A 95 -16.99 4.51 4.68
N GLY A 96 -17.39 4.67 3.42
CA GLY A 96 -18.22 5.77 2.95
C GLY A 96 -17.48 7.10 2.92
N LYS A 97 -18.21 8.19 3.21
CA LYS A 97 -17.72 9.56 3.03
C LYS A 97 -16.43 9.86 3.83
N GLU A 98 -16.37 9.43 5.09
CA GLU A 98 -15.19 9.64 5.94
C GLU A 98 -13.95 8.94 5.38
N GLY A 99 -14.13 7.72 4.86
CA GLY A 99 -13.04 6.97 4.26
C GLY A 99 -12.55 7.57 2.95
N VAL A 100 -13.47 8.13 2.14
CA VAL A 100 -13.10 8.87 0.92
C VAL A 100 -12.31 10.14 1.25
N GLU A 101 -12.73 10.90 2.27
CA GLU A 101 -12.02 12.10 2.74
C GLU A 101 -10.61 11.74 3.26
N LEU A 102 -10.49 10.68 4.06
CA LEU A 102 -9.19 10.19 4.53
C LEU A 102 -8.31 9.68 3.37
N GLY A 103 -8.92 9.02 2.39
CA GLY A 103 -8.25 8.55 1.17
C GLY A 103 -7.65 9.68 0.33
N GLN A 104 -8.28 10.86 0.30
CA GLN A 104 -7.73 12.04 -0.38
C GLN A 104 -6.42 12.50 0.28
N HIS A 105 -6.40 12.62 1.62
CA HIS A 105 -5.17 12.95 2.34
C HIS A 105 -4.09 11.88 2.19
N LEU A 106 -4.45 10.60 2.16
CA LEU A 106 -3.52 9.51 1.89
C LEU A 106 -2.89 9.64 0.48
N TYR A 107 -3.70 9.96 -0.53
CA TYR A 107 -3.22 10.18 -1.90
C TYR A 107 -2.30 11.41 -2.01
N GLU A 108 -2.61 12.50 -1.30
CA GLU A 108 -1.75 13.68 -1.23
C GLU A 108 -0.37 13.36 -0.65
N MET A 109 -0.31 12.59 0.45
CA MET A 109 0.94 12.13 1.06
C MET A 109 1.75 11.24 0.11
N TYR A 110 1.08 10.31 -0.57
CA TYR A 110 1.71 9.47 -1.60
C TYR A 110 2.28 10.30 -2.76
N ASN A 111 1.54 11.26 -3.29
CA ASN A 111 2.00 12.09 -4.39
C ASN A 111 3.22 12.93 -4.02
N HIS A 112 3.24 13.47 -2.79
CA HIS A 112 4.39 14.22 -2.30
C HIS A 112 5.64 13.33 -2.20
N ASP A 113 5.52 12.12 -1.63
CA ASP A 113 6.63 11.16 -1.58
C ASP A 113 7.07 10.72 -2.98
N LEU A 114 6.13 10.49 -3.89
CA LEU A 114 6.42 10.12 -5.27
C LEU A 114 7.23 11.23 -5.98
N GLU A 115 6.85 12.49 -5.81
CA GLU A 115 7.57 13.64 -6.37
C GLU A 115 9.02 13.68 -5.87
N LEU A 116 9.23 13.46 -4.55
CA LEU A 116 10.56 13.37 -3.95
C LEU A 116 11.37 12.20 -4.51
N ARG A 117 10.75 11.04 -4.72
CA ARG A 117 11.40 9.85 -5.32
C ARG A 117 11.81 10.11 -6.78
N VAL A 118 10.95 10.76 -7.56
CA VAL A 118 11.23 11.13 -8.96
C VAL A 118 12.40 12.12 -9.04
N SER A 119 12.39 13.17 -8.20
CA SER A 119 13.49 14.13 -8.15
C SER A 119 14.81 13.46 -7.74
N LYS A 120 14.79 12.57 -6.74
CA LYS A 120 15.96 11.78 -6.32
C LYS A 120 16.48 10.83 -7.40
N ALA A 121 15.61 10.34 -8.29
CA ALA A 121 15.99 9.53 -9.44
C ALA A 121 16.64 10.36 -10.58
N GLY A 122 16.90 11.65 -10.36
CA GLY A 122 17.59 12.53 -11.30
C GLY A 122 16.66 13.26 -12.27
N VAL A 123 15.34 13.11 -12.13
CA VAL A 123 14.35 13.80 -12.96
C VAL A 123 13.97 15.12 -12.32
N ASN A 124 14.76 16.16 -12.62
CA ASN A 124 14.48 17.53 -12.17
C ASN A 124 13.89 18.39 -13.29
N LEU A 125 14.22 18.09 -14.54
CA LEU A 125 13.60 18.70 -15.72
C LEU A 125 12.32 17.94 -16.08
N LEU A 126 11.26 18.66 -16.44
CA LEU A 126 9.95 18.08 -16.82
C LEU A 126 9.26 17.28 -15.70
N LEU A 127 9.57 17.54 -14.42
CA LEU A 127 8.95 16.87 -13.26
C LEU A 127 7.42 16.85 -13.36
N THR A 128 6.80 17.97 -13.72
CA THR A 128 5.34 18.06 -13.90
C THR A 128 4.81 17.12 -14.98
N LYS A 129 5.55 16.92 -16.08
CA LYS A 129 5.15 15.98 -17.15
C LYS A 129 5.25 14.54 -16.65
N TRP A 130 6.34 14.20 -15.99
CA TRP A 130 6.55 12.89 -15.39
C TRP A 130 5.49 12.56 -14.35
N MET A 131 5.17 13.49 -13.44
CA MET A 131 4.12 13.31 -12.44
C MET A 131 2.75 13.08 -13.08
N LYS A 132 2.40 13.81 -14.15
CA LYS A 132 1.16 13.57 -14.91
C LYS A 132 1.12 12.20 -15.55
N ASP A 133 2.24 11.69 -16.04
CA ASP A 133 2.30 10.36 -16.66
C ASP A 133 2.21 9.25 -15.60
N LEU A 134 2.89 9.41 -14.45
CA LEU A 134 2.76 8.50 -13.31
C LEU A 134 1.34 8.48 -12.74
N GLU A 135 0.67 9.64 -12.67
CA GLU A 135 -0.73 9.75 -12.25
C GLU A 135 -1.67 8.97 -13.19
N LYS A 136 -1.50 9.08 -14.51
CA LYS A 136 -2.26 8.27 -15.48
C LYS A 136 -2.03 6.77 -15.26
N ILE A 137 -0.78 6.37 -15.05
CA ILE A 137 -0.45 4.96 -14.78
C ILE A 137 -1.11 4.50 -13.48
N PHE A 138 -1.06 5.31 -12.42
CA PHE A 138 -1.71 5.04 -11.15
C PHE A 138 -3.21 4.78 -11.33
N TYR A 139 -3.97 5.71 -11.90
CA TYR A 139 -5.42 5.54 -12.08
C TYR A 139 -5.77 4.39 -13.04
N GLY A 140 -4.99 4.21 -14.11
CA GLY A 140 -5.17 3.06 -15.01
C GLY A 140 -4.96 1.73 -14.29
N ASN A 141 -4.03 1.68 -13.33
CA ASN A 141 -3.83 0.51 -12.48
C ASN A 141 -4.97 0.29 -11.49
N ILE A 142 -5.47 1.34 -10.82
CA ILE A 142 -6.64 1.24 -9.92
C ILE A 142 -7.82 0.57 -10.65
N VAL A 143 -8.16 1.07 -11.83
CA VAL A 143 -9.26 0.53 -12.65
C VAL A 143 -8.99 -0.93 -13.03
N ALA A 144 -7.76 -1.26 -13.45
CA ALA A 144 -7.41 -2.62 -13.84
C ALA A 144 -7.45 -3.60 -12.65
N TYR A 145 -6.97 -3.19 -11.47
CA TYR A 145 -7.01 -4.01 -10.27
C TYR A 145 -8.45 -4.22 -9.80
N ASP A 146 -9.26 -3.16 -9.74
CA ASP A 146 -10.68 -3.28 -9.37
C ASP A 146 -11.44 -4.23 -10.29
N ALA A 147 -11.27 -4.09 -11.61
CA ALA A 147 -11.91 -4.97 -12.58
C ALA A 147 -11.47 -6.44 -12.42
N SER A 148 -10.19 -6.67 -12.09
CA SER A 148 -9.63 -8.02 -11.92
C SER A 148 -10.10 -8.73 -10.64
N MET A 149 -10.74 -8.00 -9.73
CA MET A 149 -11.28 -8.50 -8.46
C MET A 149 -12.79 -8.75 -8.49
N LEU A 150 -13.46 -8.50 -9.63
CA LEU A 150 -14.88 -8.78 -9.78
C LEU A 150 -15.14 -10.31 -9.80
N PRO A 151 -16.17 -10.81 -9.10
CA PRO A 151 -16.51 -12.23 -9.07
C PRO A 151 -16.76 -12.85 -10.47
N GLU A 152 -17.27 -12.04 -11.39
CA GLU A 152 -17.62 -12.43 -12.77
C GLU A 152 -16.38 -12.44 -13.71
N GLY A 153 -15.21 -12.04 -13.22
CA GLY A 153 -13.97 -12.01 -13.98
C GLY A 153 -13.40 -13.39 -14.30
N LYS A 154 -12.59 -13.49 -15.37
CA LYS A 154 -11.83 -14.74 -15.64
C LYS A 154 -10.86 -15.01 -14.49
N LYS A 155 -10.69 -16.28 -14.10
CA LYS A 155 -9.84 -16.72 -12.96
C LYS A 155 -8.43 -16.10 -12.96
N ASP A 156 -7.87 -15.83 -14.13
CA ASP A 156 -6.50 -15.34 -14.34
C ASP A 156 -6.40 -13.84 -14.64
N GLN A 157 -7.49 -13.06 -14.54
CA GLN A 157 -7.43 -11.62 -14.82
C GLN A 157 -6.42 -10.89 -13.92
N LEU A 158 -6.44 -11.16 -12.61
CA LEU A 158 -5.48 -10.54 -11.70
C LEU A 158 -4.03 -10.91 -12.06
N GLN A 159 -3.78 -12.16 -12.46
CA GLN A 159 -2.44 -12.58 -12.89
C GLN A 159 -1.99 -11.79 -14.12
N SER A 160 -2.88 -11.58 -15.10
CA SER A 160 -2.58 -10.77 -16.28
C SER A 160 -2.29 -9.31 -15.94
N VAL A 161 -3.07 -8.72 -15.03
CA VAL A 161 -2.87 -7.33 -14.58
C VAL A 161 -1.58 -7.18 -13.77
N ILE A 162 -1.27 -8.12 -12.88
CA ILE A 162 -0.02 -8.15 -12.11
C ILE A 162 1.19 -8.33 -13.04
N TRP A 163 1.11 -9.26 -13.99
CA TRP A 163 2.16 -9.45 -14.99
C TRP A 163 2.49 -8.15 -15.72
N ARG A 164 1.48 -7.53 -16.33
CA ARG A 164 1.65 -6.32 -17.14
C ARG A 164 2.24 -5.16 -16.35
N ASN A 165 1.82 -4.99 -15.09
CA ASN A 165 2.15 -3.79 -14.33
C ASN A 165 3.38 -3.95 -13.41
N VAL A 166 3.76 -5.16 -13.05
CA VAL A 166 4.86 -5.41 -12.10
C VAL A 166 6.04 -6.12 -12.76
N PHE A 167 5.79 -7.13 -13.60
CA PHE A 167 6.82 -8.06 -14.06
C PHE A 167 7.22 -7.88 -15.54
N SER A 168 6.35 -7.31 -16.37
CA SER A 168 6.62 -7.14 -17.80
C SER A 168 7.41 -5.86 -18.06
N ASP A 169 8.62 -6.00 -18.61
CA ASP A 169 9.45 -4.90 -19.10
C ASP A 169 9.28 -4.64 -20.61
N ASP A 170 8.93 -5.69 -21.36
CA ASP A 170 8.88 -5.71 -22.82
C ASP A 170 7.46 -5.58 -23.40
N GLY A 171 6.44 -5.47 -22.55
CA GLY A 171 5.04 -5.43 -22.97
C GLY A 171 4.49 -6.76 -23.48
N SER A 172 5.20 -7.87 -23.25
CA SER A 172 4.71 -9.21 -23.57
C SER A 172 3.38 -9.51 -22.87
N SER A 173 2.48 -10.18 -23.59
CA SER A 173 1.11 -10.43 -23.11
C SER A 173 1.00 -11.60 -22.14
N LYS A 174 2.04 -12.44 -22.05
CA LYS A 174 2.05 -13.65 -21.22
C LYS A 174 3.34 -13.77 -20.40
N PRO A 175 3.26 -14.19 -19.12
CA PRO A 175 4.44 -14.53 -18.34
C PRO A 175 5.25 -15.63 -19.00
N SER A 176 6.58 -15.55 -18.89
CA SER A 176 7.45 -16.70 -19.16
C SER A 176 7.21 -17.81 -18.14
N ASP A 177 7.58 -19.05 -18.47
CA ASP A 177 7.44 -20.19 -17.56
C ASP A 177 8.17 -19.97 -16.23
N ALA A 178 9.30 -19.24 -16.25
CA ALA A 178 10.05 -18.88 -15.06
C ALA A 178 9.33 -17.81 -14.20
N ALA A 179 8.61 -16.87 -14.81
CA ALA A 179 7.92 -15.80 -14.10
C ALA A 179 6.53 -16.19 -13.60
N LEU A 180 5.88 -17.17 -14.23
CA LEU A 180 4.51 -17.57 -13.92
C LEU A 180 4.29 -17.91 -12.42
N PRO A 181 5.17 -18.67 -11.73
CA PRO A 181 5.01 -18.96 -10.30
C PRO A 181 5.05 -17.70 -9.43
N LEU A 182 5.86 -16.70 -9.79
CA LEU A 182 6.01 -15.43 -9.07
C LEU A 182 4.78 -14.55 -9.25
N VAL A 183 4.26 -14.44 -10.49
CA VAL A 183 3.01 -13.74 -10.80
C VAL A 183 1.84 -14.35 -10.03
N GLN A 184 1.76 -15.68 -10.00
CA GLN A 184 0.74 -16.39 -9.22
C GLN A 184 0.89 -16.15 -7.71
N ALA A 185 2.12 -16.13 -7.19
CA ALA A 185 2.38 -15.85 -5.79
C ALA A 185 1.96 -14.42 -5.41
N MET A 186 2.31 -13.42 -6.22
CA MET A 186 1.89 -12.04 -5.98
C MET A 186 0.37 -11.88 -6.12
N SER A 187 -0.26 -12.54 -7.09
CA SER A 187 -1.71 -12.54 -7.22
C SER A 187 -2.41 -13.13 -5.99
N ARG A 188 -1.85 -14.20 -5.40
CA ARG A 188 -2.33 -14.76 -4.12
C ARG A 188 -2.13 -13.77 -2.97
N TYR A 189 -0.96 -13.15 -2.87
CA TYR A 189 -0.68 -12.11 -1.87
C TYR A 189 -1.70 -10.98 -1.96
N VAL A 190 -1.89 -10.38 -3.14
CA VAL A 190 -2.81 -9.25 -3.35
C VAL A 190 -4.26 -9.62 -3.01
N ARG A 191 -4.75 -10.80 -3.44
CA ARG A 191 -6.08 -11.29 -3.06
C ARG A 191 -6.20 -11.49 -1.55
N ARG A 192 -5.19 -12.10 -0.95
CA ARG A 192 -5.17 -12.35 0.49
C ARG A 192 -5.18 -11.04 1.27
N GLU A 193 -4.34 -10.07 0.91
CA GLU A 193 -4.30 -8.75 1.57
C GLU A 193 -5.65 -8.02 1.43
N THR A 194 -6.31 -8.12 0.27
CA THR A 194 -7.66 -7.56 0.10
C THR A 194 -8.64 -8.12 1.13
N ILE A 195 -8.66 -9.45 1.30
CA ILE A 195 -9.54 -10.11 2.27
C ILE A 195 -9.11 -9.81 3.71
N CYS A 196 -7.81 -9.78 4.00
CA CYS A 196 -7.31 -9.48 5.34
C CYS A 196 -7.65 -8.04 5.75
N LEU A 197 -7.54 -7.07 4.84
CA LEU A 197 -7.96 -5.70 5.05
C LEU A 197 -9.47 -5.59 5.26
N SER A 198 -10.30 -6.34 4.52
CA SER A 198 -11.75 -6.33 4.73
C SER A 198 -12.16 -6.96 6.08
N LEU A 199 -11.35 -7.88 6.61
CA LEU A 199 -11.50 -8.45 7.97
C LEU A 199 -10.92 -7.53 9.06
N THR A 200 -10.21 -6.48 8.69
CA THR A 200 -9.62 -5.53 9.65
C THR A 200 -10.63 -4.45 9.99
N ASP A 201 -10.79 -4.18 11.28
CA ASP A 201 -11.78 -3.24 11.79
C ASP A 201 -11.49 -1.81 11.34
N LYS A 202 -12.56 -1.00 11.25
CA LYS A 202 -12.50 0.40 10.81
C LYS A 202 -11.48 1.21 11.60
N GLU A 203 -11.45 1.06 12.92
CA GLU A 203 -10.59 1.85 13.81
C GLU A 203 -9.11 1.56 13.53
N ALA A 204 -8.72 0.28 13.41
CA ALA A 204 -7.37 -0.11 13.05
C ALA A 204 -6.96 0.41 11.67
N ILE A 205 -7.84 0.37 10.66
CA ILE A 205 -7.55 0.93 9.34
C ILE A 205 -7.38 2.45 9.41
N PHE A 206 -8.32 3.16 10.03
CA PHE A 206 -8.31 4.63 10.07
C PHE A 206 -7.10 5.16 10.83
N THR A 207 -6.77 4.56 11.98
CA THR A 207 -5.65 5.02 12.80
C THR A 207 -4.29 4.52 12.30
N GLY A 208 -4.25 3.74 11.22
CA GLY A 208 -3.04 3.10 10.71
C GLY A 208 -2.46 2.07 11.68
N ASN A 209 -3.27 1.48 12.56
CA ASN A 209 -2.90 0.43 13.51
C ASN A 209 -3.07 -0.97 12.91
N PHE A 210 -2.52 -1.17 11.71
CA PHE A 210 -2.46 -2.45 11.02
C PHE A 210 -1.09 -2.65 10.38
N MET A 211 -0.77 -3.88 9.98
CA MET A 211 0.42 -4.19 9.20
C MET A 211 0.06 -5.13 8.05
N PHE A 212 0.58 -4.86 6.85
CA PHE A 212 0.53 -5.84 5.77
C PHE A 212 1.19 -7.15 6.18
N THR A 213 0.80 -8.24 5.53
CA THR A 213 1.38 -9.56 5.81
C THR A 213 2.89 -9.52 5.69
N ARG A 214 3.57 -9.95 6.75
CA ARG A 214 5.03 -10.01 6.80
C ARG A 214 5.53 -10.98 5.74
N LEU A 215 6.52 -10.52 5.00
CA LEU A 215 7.25 -11.32 4.03
C LEU A 215 8.55 -11.74 4.70
N GLU A 216 8.63 -13.02 5.07
CA GLU A 216 9.83 -13.58 5.69
C GLU A 216 10.81 -14.03 4.60
N ASN A 217 12.08 -13.64 4.75
CA ASN A 217 13.17 -14.17 3.95
C ASN A 217 13.53 -15.55 4.50
N THR A 218 13.11 -16.62 3.82
CA THR A 218 13.46 -18.01 4.16
C THR A 218 14.98 -18.27 4.23
N VAL A 219 15.82 -17.33 3.80
CA VAL A 219 17.29 -17.44 3.79
C VAL A 219 17.95 -16.88 5.07
N ALA A 220 17.29 -16.01 5.84
CA ALA A 220 17.92 -15.37 7.01
C ALA A 220 17.67 -16.09 8.34
N ASP A 221 16.57 -16.86 8.45
CA ASP A 221 16.19 -17.53 9.70
C ASP A 221 16.81 -18.92 9.88
N SER A 222 17.50 -19.45 8.87
CA SER A 222 18.29 -20.69 8.99
C SER A 222 19.64 -20.51 9.68
N VAL A 223 20.08 -19.26 9.92
CA VAL A 223 21.34 -18.94 10.61
C VAL A 223 21.13 -18.65 12.11
N LYS A 224 19.87 -18.65 12.58
CA LYS A 224 19.53 -18.39 13.99
C LYS A 224 18.75 -19.51 14.69
N ARG A 225 18.84 -20.75 14.20
CA ARG A 225 18.39 -21.93 14.94
C ARG A 225 19.54 -22.88 15.21
#